data_AF-A0A929EZZ7-F1
#
_entry.id   AF-A0A929EZZ7-F1
#
_cell.length_a   1.000
_cell.length_b   1.000
_cell.length_c   1.000
_cell.angle_alpha   90.00
_cell.angle_beta   90.00
_cell.angle_gamma   90.00
#
_symmetry.space_group_name_H-M   'P 1'
#
loop_
_entity.id
_entity.type
_entity.pdbx_description
1 polymer ?
#
loop_
_entity_poly.entity_id
_entity_poly.type
_entity_poly.pdbx_seq_one_letter_code
_entity_poly.pdbx_strand_id
1 'polypeptide(L)'
;MKKSIEEHEKVPLLLSKDQIDLIIEHTFAEDDLLDALRVAEVVGRRIKVLFTLHDLEDLNGHVAAVANHCEDRKMQNQFDAIYDAIQKVELKYDLR
;
A
#
# COMPACT_ATOMS: atom_id res chain seq x y z
N MET A 1 9.92 17.65 -6.63
CA MET A 1 10.95 17.68 -5.57
C MET A 1 10.48 16.75 -4.48
N LYS A 2 11.24 15.70 -4.18
CA LYS A 2 10.87 14.72 -3.16
C LYS A 2 11.19 15.24 -1.76
N LYS A 3 10.44 14.79 -0.76
CA LYS A 3 10.67 15.13 0.65
C LYS A 3 11.60 14.08 1.26
N SER A 4 12.75 14.50 1.78
CA SER A 4 13.65 13.62 2.53
C SER A 4 13.06 13.24 3.89
N ILE A 5 13.18 11.97 4.26
CA ILE A 5 12.74 11.41 5.54
C ILE A 5 13.78 10.41 6.08
N GLU A 6 13.71 10.09 7.37
CA GLU A 6 14.57 9.06 7.96
C GLU A 6 14.08 7.65 7.59
N GLU A 7 14.97 6.65 7.57
CA GLU A 7 14.67 5.26 7.17
C GLU A 7 13.45 4.65 7.87
N HIS A 8 13.28 4.96 9.15
CA HIS A 8 12.20 4.41 9.99
C HIS A 8 11.01 5.38 10.12
N GLU A 9 11.05 6.54 9.44
CA GLU A 9 9.94 7.50 9.44
C GLU A 9 8.79 6.94 8.62
N LYS A 10 7.61 6.85 9.24
CA LYS A 10 6.41 6.36 8.57
C LYS A 10 5.70 7.47 7.80
N VAL A 11 5.28 7.16 6.58
CA VAL A 11 4.51 8.04 5.70
C VAL A 11 3.08 7.53 5.51
N PRO A 12 2.12 8.44 5.27
CA PRO A 12 0.73 8.04 5.09
C PRO A 12 0.46 7.51 3.68
N LEU A 13 -0.12 6.31 3.62
CA LEU A 13 -0.82 5.76 2.46
C LEU A 13 -2.34 5.88 2.68
N LEU A 14 -3.07 6.36 1.66
CA LEU A 14 -4.51 6.54 1.72
C LEU A 14 -5.21 5.54 0.79
N LEU A 15 -5.98 4.63 1.38
CA LEU A 15 -6.73 3.59 0.68
C LEU A 15 -8.23 3.69 0.96
N SER A 16 -9.07 3.09 0.12
CA SER A 16 -10.48 2.83 0.47
C SER A 16 -10.58 1.56 1.32
N LYS A 17 -11.73 1.35 1.96
CA LYS A 17 -12.02 0.08 2.66
C LYS A 17 -11.88 -1.11 1.73
N ASP A 18 -12.48 -1.05 0.54
CA ASP A 18 -12.41 -2.13 -0.44
C ASP A 18 -10.97 -2.46 -0.87
N GLN A 19 -10.09 -1.44 -0.94
CA GLN A 19 -8.67 -1.67 -1.23
C GLN A 19 -7.95 -2.36 -0.07
N ILE A 20 -8.24 -1.98 1.18
CA ILE A 20 -7.69 -2.65 2.36
C ILE A 20 -8.15 -4.12 2.40
N ASP A 21 -9.45 -4.35 2.23
CA ASP A 21 -10.03 -5.69 2.24
C ASP A 21 -9.38 -6.55 1.13
N LEU A 22 -9.22 -6.00 -0.08
CA LEU A 22 -8.57 -6.71 -1.19
C LEU A 22 -7.12 -7.08 -0.88
N ILE A 23 -6.35 -6.21 -0.23
CA ILE A 23 -4.98 -6.52 0.19
C ILE A 23 -4.98 -7.66 1.22
N ILE A 24 -5.79 -7.54 2.27
CA ILE A 24 -5.85 -8.53 3.36
C ILE A 24 -6.29 -9.90 2.86
N GLU A 25 -7.26 -9.97 1.94
CA GLU A 25 -7.86 -11.22 1.49
C GLU A 25 -7.02 -11.96 0.43
N HIS A 26 -6.23 -11.22 -0.36
CA HIS A 26 -5.63 -11.78 -1.58
C HIS A 26 -4.12 -11.60 -1.68
N THR A 27 -3.52 -10.70 -0.90
CA THR A 27 -2.05 -10.62 -0.86
C THR A 27 -1.53 -11.55 0.22
N PHE A 28 -0.53 -12.36 -0.12
CA PHE A 28 0.26 -13.13 0.85
C PHE A 28 1.34 -12.24 1.48
N ALA A 29 0.97 -11.00 1.83
CA ALA A 29 1.85 -10.06 2.49
C ALA A 29 2.17 -10.51 3.92
N GLU A 30 3.30 -10.07 4.44
CA GLU A 30 3.74 -10.40 5.80
C GLU A 30 2.75 -9.89 6.86
N ASP A 31 2.66 -10.60 7.99
CA ASP A 31 1.66 -10.35 9.03
C ASP A 31 1.77 -8.93 9.61
N ASP A 32 2.96 -8.37 9.68
CA ASP A 32 3.21 -7.01 10.16
C ASP A 32 2.66 -5.93 9.21
N LEU A 33 2.77 -6.15 7.89
CA LEU A 33 2.13 -5.32 6.87
C LEU A 33 0.61 -5.40 7.00
N LEU A 34 0.06 -6.60 7.17
CA LEU A 34 -1.38 -6.80 7.34
C LEU A 34 -1.90 -6.21 8.65
N ASP A 35 -1.14 -6.30 9.74
CA ASP A 35 -1.51 -5.73 11.03
C ASP A 35 -1.52 -4.20 10.99
N ALA A 36 -0.61 -3.58 10.24
CA ALA A 36 -0.65 -2.13 9.99
C ALA A 36 -1.96 -1.69 9.33
N LEU A 37 -2.48 -2.48 8.36
CA LEU A 37 -3.77 -2.22 7.71
C LEU A 37 -4.95 -2.33 8.69
N ARG A 38 -4.86 -3.20 9.70
CA ARG A 38 -5.91 -3.43 10.72
C ARG A 38 -5.99 -2.32 11.77
N VAL A 39 -4.88 -1.65 12.09
CA VAL A 39 -4.83 -0.56 13.08
C VAL A 39 -5.00 0.84 12.46
N ALA A 40 -5.45 0.89 11.21
CA ALA A 40 -5.50 2.11 10.43
C ALA A 40 -6.56 3.13 10.90
N GLU A 41 -6.27 4.41 10.64
CA GLU A 41 -7.12 5.53 11.04
C GLU A 41 -8.12 5.87 9.92
N VAL A 42 -9.42 5.99 10.24
CA VAL A 42 -10.42 6.45 9.27
C VAL A 42 -10.36 7.98 9.16
N VAL A 43 -10.03 8.49 7.98
CA VAL A 43 -9.96 9.93 7.66
C VAL A 43 -10.97 10.25 6.57
N GLY A 44 -12.16 10.70 6.99
CA GLY A 44 -13.27 10.98 6.08
C GLY A 44 -13.76 9.72 5.37
N ARG A 45 -13.56 9.63 4.04
CA ARG A 45 -13.92 8.45 3.22
C ARG A 45 -12.75 7.52 2.91
N ARG A 46 -11.56 7.82 3.45
CA ARG A 46 -10.33 7.07 3.22
C ARG A 46 -9.85 6.48 4.53
N ILE A 47 -9.06 5.42 4.43
CA ILE A 47 -8.33 4.80 5.52
C ILE A 47 -6.87 5.22 5.35
N LYS A 48 -6.29 5.78 6.40
CA LYS A 48 -4.91 6.21 6.47
C LYS A 48 -4.09 5.16 7.21
N VAL A 49 -3.12 4.60 6.52
CA VAL A 49 -2.19 3.61 7.02
C VAL A 49 -0.79 4.22 7.03
N LEU A 50 0.01 3.91 8.05
CA LEU A 50 1.36 4.43 8.21
C LEU A 50 2.38 3.31 7.97
N PHE A 51 3.24 3.53 6.98
CA PHE A 51 4.26 2.57 6.53
C PHE A 51 5.61 3.26 6.38
N THR A 52 6.71 2.56 6.64
CA THR A 52 8.04 3.01 6.19
C THR A 52 8.13 2.93 4.66
N LEU A 53 9.17 3.50 4.04
CA LEU A 53 9.37 3.30 2.59
C LEU A 53 9.69 1.85 2.24
N HIS A 54 10.36 1.12 3.13
CA HIS A 54 10.64 -0.29 2.94
C HIS A 54 9.35 -1.11 2.99
N ASP A 55 8.49 -0.86 3.99
CA ASP A 55 7.18 -1.53 4.09
C ASP A 55 6.32 -1.29 2.83
N LEU A 56 6.40 -0.08 2.25
CA LEU A 56 5.69 0.25 1.02
C LEU A 56 6.23 -0.51 -0.17
N GLU A 57 7.56 -0.58 -0.32
CA GLU A 57 8.21 -1.35 -1.40
C GLU A 57 7.81 -2.83 -1.33
N ASP A 58 7.86 -3.42 -0.14
CA ASP A 58 7.50 -4.82 0.11
C ASP A 58 6.01 -5.07 -0.19
N LEU A 59 5.12 -4.22 0.35
CA LEU A 59 3.68 -4.31 0.06
C LEU A 59 3.40 -4.17 -1.44
N ASN A 60 4.10 -3.25 -2.12
CA ASN A 60 3.95 -3.04 -3.56
C ASN A 60 4.39 -4.28 -4.36
N GLY A 61 5.43 -4.97 -3.91
CA GLY A 61 5.88 -6.25 -4.46
C GLY A 61 4.79 -7.32 -4.40
N HIS A 62 4.12 -7.48 -3.25
CA HIS A 62 3.00 -8.41 -3.10
C HIS A 62 1.81 -8.04 -3.99
N VAL A 63 1.43 -6.76 -4.01
CA VAL A 63 0.34 -6.26 -4.86
C VAL A 63 0.62 -6.52 -6.34
N ALA A 64 1.83 -6.22 -6.81
CA ALA A 64 2.23 -6.45 -8.19
C ALA A 64 2.26 -7.94 -8.55
N ALA A 65 2.73 -8.80 -7.65
CA ALA A 65 2.72 -10.24 -7.86
C ALA A 65 1.29 -10.77 -8.07
N VAL A 66 0.34 -10.36 -7.22
CA VAL A 66 -1.07 -10.76 -7.36
C VAL A 66 -1.67 -10.20 -8.65
N ALA A 67 -1.46 -8.92 -8.96
CA ALA A 67 -1.98 -8.28 -10.18
C ALA A 67 -1.50 -8.99 -11.46
N ASN A 68 -0.20 -9.33 -11.52
CA ASN A 68 0.42 -9.97 -12.68
C ASN A 68 -0.08 -11.40 -12.93
N HIS A 69 -0.53 -12.09 -11.89
CA HIS A 69 -1.06 -13.46 -11.96
C HIS A 69 -2.59 -13.53 -11.88
N CYS A 70 -3.27 -12.38 -11.82
CA CYS A 70 -4.73 -12.32 -11.77
C CYS A 70 -5.35 -12.46 -13.16
N GLU A 71 -6.15 -13.52 -13.37
CA GLU A 71 -6.87 -13.72 -14.63
C GLU A 71 -8.15 -12.86 -14.72
N ASP A 72 -8.72 -12.47 -13.58
CA ASP A 72 -9.88 -11.57 -13.52
C ASP A 72 -9.44 -10.13 -13.75
N ARG A 73 -9.75 -9.61 -14.94
CA ARG A 73 -9.40 -8.25 -15.35
C ARG A 73 -9.97 -7.17 -14.41
N LYS A 74 -11.13 -7.39 -13.79
CA LYS A 74 -11.71 -6.42 -12.87
C LYS A 74 -10.89 -6.36 -11.58
N MET A 75 -10.52 -7.52 -11.04
CA MET A 75 -9.68 -7.62 -9.86
C MET A 75 -8.26 -7.09 -10.13
N GLN A 76 -7.68 -7.41 -11.29
CA GLN A 76 -6.40 -6.84 -11.74
C GLN A 76 -6.43 -5.30 -11.71
N ASN A 77 -7.45 -4.67 -12.32
CA ASN A 77 -7.58 -3.20 -12.30
C ASN A 77 -7.67 -2.63 -10.87
N GLN A 78 -8.23 -3.38 -9.92
CA GLN A 78 -8.29 -2.94 -8.52
C GLN A 78 -6.90 -2.99 -7.86
N PHE A 79 -6.10 -4.02 -8.14
CA PHE A 79 -4.71 -4.07 -7.69
C PHE A 79 -3.82 -3.03 -8.37
N ASP A 80 -4.00 -2.78 -9.67
CA ASP A 80 -3.28 -1.71 -10.38
C ASP A 80 -3.55 -0.35 -9.73
N ALA A 81 -4.79 -0.09 -9.31
CA ALA A 81 -5.14 1.14 -8.60
C ALA A 81 -4.49 1.24 -7.21
N ILE A 82 -4.21 0.11 -6.55
CA ILE A 82 -3.46 0.07 -5.27
C ILE A 82 -1.98 0.31 -5.53
N TYR A 83 -1.41 -0.36 -6.53
CA TYR A 83 -0.02 -0.21 -6.99
C TYR A 83 0.28 1.27 -7.31
N ASP A 84 -0.59 1.91 -8.09
CA ASP A 84 -0.50 3.33 -8.41
C ASP A 84 -0.57 4.23 -7.17
N ALA A 85 -1.34 3.84 -6.15
CA ALA A 85 -1.45 4.60 -4.91
C ALA A 85 -0.15 4.52 -4.11
N ILE A 86 0.48 3.35 -4.04
CA ILE A 86 1.77 3.13 -3.36
C ILE A 86 2.88 3.88 -4.11
N GLN A 87 2.98 3.72 -5.43
CA GLN A 87 3.99 4.43 -6.23
C GLN A 87 3.91 5.95 -6.08
N LYS A 88 2.71 6.52 -6.00
CA LYS A 88 2.55 7.97 -5.78
C LYS A 88 3.15 8.43 -4.45
N VAL A 89 3.14 7.58 -3.44
CA VAL A 89 3.77 7.83 -2.13
C VAL A 89 5.29 7.70 -2.26
N GLU A 90 5.81 6.61 -2.84
CA GLU A 90 7.24 6.39 -3.07
C GLU A 90 7.88 7.50 -3.93
N LEU A 91 7.16 8.01 -4.94
CA LEU A 91 7.61 9.12 -5.78
C LEU A 91 7.61 10.48 -5.06
N LYS A 92 7.00 10.57 -3.87
CA LYS A 92 6.93 11.80 -3.08
C LYS A 92 8.06 11.91 -2.06
N TYR A 93 8.60 10.80 -1.59
CA TYR A 93 9.63 10.78 -0.55
C TYR A 93 10.94 10.18 -1.06
N ASP A 94 12.04 10.58 -0.42
CA ASP A 94 13.34 9.92 -0.55
C ASP A 94 13.90 9.70 0.86
N LEU A 95 14.73 8.69 1.02
CA LEU A 95 15.53 8.55 2.23
C LEU A 95 16.61 9.63 2.28
N ARG A 96 16.88 10.11 3.49
CA ARG A 96 17.92 11.11 3.76
C ARG A 96 19.31 10.49 3.82
#